data_AF-A0A967VQZ4-F1
#
_entry.id   AF-A0A967VQZ4-F1
#
_cell.length_a   1.000
_cell.length_b   1.000
_cell.length_c   1.000
_cell.angle_alpha   90.00
_cell.angle_beta   90.00
_cell.angle_gamma   90.00
#
_symmetry.space_group_name_H-M   'P 1'
#
loop_
_entity.id
_entity.type
_entity.pdbx_description
1 polymer ?
#
loop_
_entity_poly.entity_id
_entity_poly.type
_entity_poly.pdbx_seq_one_letter_code
_entity_poly.pdbx_strand_id
1 'polypeptide(L)'
;RPSVSGTPGLARSAAPAADTAILRVAAYNIRHGRGMDGRVDLRRTAEAIGRLDADVIALQEVDRETERTGGVDQTAVLAGMLGYRGYHGAHRPYQGGEYGNAVLTRLPVLASRTH
;
A
#
# COMPACT_ATOMS: atom_id res chain seq x y z
N ARG A 1 28.45 66.78 7.62
CA ARG A 1 28.71 65.35 7.92
C ARG A 1 27.37 64.64 8.04
N PRO A 2 27.03 63.66 7.19
CA PRO A 2 26.02 62.67 7.53
C PRO A 2 26.71 61.39 8.05
N SER A 3 26.20 60.79 9.11
CA SER A 3 26.49 59.39 9.45
C SER A 3 25.25 58.81 10.11
N VAL A 4 24.34 58.29 9.29
CA VAL A 4 23.31 57.35 9.74
C VAL A 4 23.95 55.98 9.79
N SER A 5 24.06 55.45 11.01
CA SER A 5 24.50 54.09 11.29
C SER A 5 23.38 53.12 10.86
N GLY A 6 23.65 52.29 9.87
CA GLY A 6 22.75 51.22 9.44
C GLY A 6 22.95 49.98 10.29
N THR A 7 21.90 49.54 10.97
CA THR A 7 21.85 48.24 11.63
C THR A 7 21.84 47.14 10.56
N PRO A 8 22.71 46.12 10.62
CA PRO A 8 22.60 45.00 9.69
C PRO A 8 21.39 44.14 10.10
N GLY A 9 20.36 44.11 9.26
CA GLY A 9 19.26 43.16 9.40
C GLY A 9 19.79 41.74 9.27
N LEU A 10 19.52 40.89 10.27
CA LEU A 10 19.78 39.46 10.17
C LEU A 10 19.00 38.93 8.96
N ALA A 11 19.72 38.56 7.90
CA ALA A 11 19.17 37.79 6.81
C ALA A 11 18.69 36.45 7.39
N ARG A 12 17.38 36.22 7.32
CA ARG A 12 16.79 34.95 7.73
C ARG A 12 17.28 33.90 6.74
N SER A 13 18.17 33.01 7.18
CA SER A 13 18.63 31.90 6.35
C SER A 13 17.42 31.06 5.95
N ALA A 14 17.19 30.93 4.64
CA ALA A 14 16.17 30.03 4.13
C ALA A 14 16.61 28.60 4.46
N ALA A 15 15.78 27.86 5.19
CA ALA A 15 16.00 26.42 5.35
C ALA A 15 16.08 25.78 3.95
N PRO A 16 16.95 24.77 3.75
CA PRO A 16 16.97 24.05 2.48
C PRO A 16 15.56 23.53 2.21
N ALA A 17 15.07 23.71 0.98
CA ALA A 17 13.80 23.14 0.57
C ALA A 17 13.89 21.63 0.83
N ALA A 18 13.11 21.13 1.80
CA ALA A 18 13.04 19.71 2.05
C ALA A 18 12.58 19.05 0.75
N ASP A 19 13.40 18.14 0.23
CA ASP A 19 13.02 17.30 -0.90
C ASP A 19 11.76 16.54 -0.47
N THR A 20 10.60 17.02 -0.90
CA THR A 20 9.32 16.57 -0.38
C THR A 20 8.98 15.30 -1.12
N ALA A 21 9.49 14.17 -0.63
CA ALA A 21 9.15 12.86 -1.17
C ALA A 21 7.63 12.67 -1.09
N ILE A 22 6.99 12.44 -2.24
CA ILE A 22 5.56 12.18 -2.33
C ILE A 22 5.32 10.72 -1.95
N LEU A 23 4.48 10.48 -0.93
CA LEU A 23 4.01 9.15 -0.56
C LEU A 23 2.62 8.91 -1.17
N ARG A 24 2.47 7.88 -1.99
CA ARG A 24 1.19 7.48 -2.60
C ARG A 24 0.59 6.31 -1.84
N VAL A 25 -0.59 6.51 -1.28
CA VAL A 25 -1.33 5.47 -0.54
C VAL A 25 -2.66 5.21 -1.23
N ALA A 26 -3.01 3.95 -1.40
CA ALA A 26 -4.30 3.54 -1.97
C ALA A 26 -5.00 2.52 -1.07
N ALA A 27 -6.33 2.49 -1.15
CA ALA A 27 -7.15 1.43 -0.57
C ALA A 27 -8.04 0.84 -1.68
N TYR A 28 -8.12 -0.48 -1.75
CA TYR A 28 -8.94 -1.15 -2.75
C TYR A 28 -9.55 -2.45 -2.24
N ASN A 29 -10.87 -2.53 -2.31
CA ASN A 29 -11.61 -3.77 -2.07
C ASN A 29 -11.56 -4.63 -3.34
N ILE A 30 -10.89 -5.78 -3.27
CA ILE A 30 -10.66 -6.63 -4.43
C ILE A 30 -11.74 -7.69 -4.63
N ARG A 31 -12.71 -7.77 -3.71
CA ARG A 31 -13.78 -8.79 -3.70
C ARG A 31 -13.22 -10.18 -4.01
N HIS A 32 -12.23 -10.63 -3.23
CA HIS A 32 -11.50 -11.90 -3.41
C HIS A 32 -11.02 -12.18 -4.85
N GLY A 33 -10.72 -11.12 -5.61
CA GLY A 33 -10.31 -11.20 -7.02
C GLY A 33 -11.45 -11.41 -8.02
N ARG A 34 -12.71 -11.34 -7.57
CA ARG A 34 -13.90 -11.62 -8.38
C ARG A 34 -14.41 -10.39 -9.11
N GLY A 35 -14.24 -10.37 -10.42
CA GLY A 35 -14.70 -9.27 -11.27
C GLY A 35 -16.22 -9.22 -11.45
N MET A 36 -16.66 -8.23 -12.22
CA MET A 36 -18.07 -8.04 -12.60
C MET A 36 -18.59 -9.16 -13.49
N ASP A 37 -17.69 -9.88 -14.18
CA ASP A 37 -17.97 -11.10 -14.92
C ASP A 37 -18.14 -12.34 -14.02
N GLY A 38 -18.03 -12.17 -12.70
CA GLY A 38 -18.20 -13.21 -11.72
C GLY A 38 -17.03 -14.18 -11.61
N ARG A 39 -15.92 -13.97 -12.35
CA ARG A 39 -14.74 -14.84 -12.32
C ARG A 39 -13.67 -14.30 -11.39
N VAL A 40 -13.02 -15.20 -10.64
CA VAL A 40 -11.82 -14.90 -9.85
C VAL A 40 -10.61 -14.88 -10.79
N ASP A 41 -9.95 -13.72 -10.88
CA ASP A 41 -8.77 -13.54 -11.71
C ASP A 41 -7.77 -12.59 -11.02
N LEU A 42 -6.79 -13.19 -10.35
CA LEU A 42 -5.77 -12.44 -9.60
C LEU A 42 -4.81 -11.67 -10.50
N ARG A 43 -4.62 -12.09 -11.76
CA ARG A 43 -3.77 -11.34 -12.70
C ARG A 43 -4.44 -10.02 -13.07
N ARG A 44 -5.73 -10.07 -13.40
CA ARG A 44 -6.55 -8.88 -13.64
C ARG A 44 -6.60 -7.97 -12.41
N THR A 45 -6.71 -8.55 -11.21
CA THR A 45 -6.66 -7.78 -9.96
C THR A 45 -5.29 -7.12 -9.78
N ALA A 46 -4.18 -7.83 -10.00
CA ALA A 46 -2.84 -7.27 -9.91
C ALA A 46 -2.63 -6.12 -10.92
N GLU A 47 -3.08 -6.27 -12.16
CA GLU A 47 -3.01 -5.20 -13.16
C GLU A 47 -3.81 -3.96 -12.73
N ALA A 48 -5.00 -4.13 -12.14
CA ALA A 48 -5.78 -3.03 -11.61
C ALA A 48 -5.10 -2.32 -10.44
N ILE A 49 -4.51 -3.09 -9.51
CA ILE A 49 -3.75 -2.56 -8.37
C ILE A 49 -2.50 -1.83 -8.86
N GLY A 50 -1.76 -2.39 -9.82
CA GLY A 50 -0.54 -1.80 -10.36
C GLY A 50 -0.75 -0.45 -11.02
N ARG A 51 -1.91 -0.24 -11.66
CA ARG A 51 -2.31 1.06 -12.25
C ARG A 51 -2.50 2.19 -11.23
N LEU A 52 -2.67 1.87 -9.94
CA LEU A 52 -2.77 2.88 -8.88
C LEU A 52 -1.43 3.59 -8.66
N ASP A 53 -0.32 2.92 -9.02
CA ASP A 53 1.05 3.39 -8.80
C ASP A 53 1.24 3.88 -7.36
N ALA A 54 0.80 3.08 -6.38
CA ALA A 54 0.87 3.44 -4.97
C ALA A 54 2.08 2.79 -4.28
N ASP A 55 2.68 3.47 -3.32
CA ASP A 55 3.77 2.96 -2.50
C ASP A 55 3.27 1.97 -1.45
N VAL A 56 2.10 2.25 -0.88
CA VAL A 56 1.41 1.43 0.10
C VAL A 56 -0.04 1.22 -0.34
N ILE A 57 -0.51 -0.02 -0.29
CA ILE A 57 -1.83 -0.43 -0.78
C ILE A 57 -2.52 -1.25 0.30
N ALA A 58 -3.64 -0.75 0.81
CA ALA A 58 -4.52 -1.48 1.72
C ALA A 58 -5.59 -2.23 0.92
N LEU A 59 -5.59 -3.55 0.97
CA LEU A 59 -6.57 -4.41 0.32
C LEU A 59 -7.63 -4.90 1.30
N GLN A 60 -8.88 -4.96 0.85
CA GLN A 60 -10.02 -5.53 1.59
C GLN A 60 -10.63 -6.70 0.81
N GLU A 61 -11.31 -7.58 1.55
CA GLU A 61 -11.90 -8.82 1.04
C GLU A 61 -10.88 -9.77 0.41
N VAL A 62 -9.75 -9.91 1.09
CA VAL A 62 -8.65 -10.77 0.67
C VAL A 62 -8.85 -12.16 1.28
N ASP A 63 -8.73 -13.18 0.44
CA ASP A 63 -8.73 -14.57 0.87
C ASP A 63 -7.30 -15.08 1.06
N ARG A 64 -7.13 -15.96 2.05
CA ARG A 64 -5.94 -16.77 2.23
C ARG A 64 -6.35 -18.21 2.46
N GLU A 65 -6.00 -19.08 1.53
CA GLU A 65 -6.21 -20.53 1.60
C GLU A 65 -7.70 -20.92 1.71
N THR A 66 -8.63 -20.11 1.19
CA THR A 66 -10.06 -20.41 1.19
C THR A 66 -10.46 -21.33 0.03
N GLU A 67 -11.43 -22.22 0.25
CA GLU A 67 -11.93 -23.13 -0.79
C GLU A 67 -12.47 -22.40 -2.04
N ARG A 68 -13.22 -21.29 -1.89
CA ARG A 68 -13.80 -20.56 -3.04
C ARG A 68 -12.76 -19.95 -3.98
N THR A 69 -11.53 -19.75 -3.51
CA THR A 69 -10.42 -19.25 -4.32
C THR A 69 -9.41 -20.34 -4.69
N GLY A 70 -9.73 -21.60 -4.41
CA GLY A 70 -8.86 -22.74 -4.72
C GLY A 70 -7.68 -22.89 -3.77
N GLY A 71 -7.79 -22.40 -2.53
CA GLY A 71 -6.75 -22.57 -1.51
C GLY A 71 -5.53 -21.67 -1.72
N VAL A 72 -5.66 -20.56 -2.43
CA VAL A 72 -4.53 -19.65 -2.71
C VAL A 72 -4.34 -18.60 -1.61
N ASP A 73 -3.09 -18.24 -1.33
CA ASP A 73 -2.77 -17.02 -0.57
C ASP A 73 -2.78 -15.82 -1.51
N GLN A 74 -3.90 -15.09 -1.58
CA GLN A 74 -4.04 -13.96 -2.49
C GLN A 74 -3.06 -12.84 -2.16
N THR A 75 -2.71 -12.66 -0.88
CA THR A 75 -1.76 -11.63 -0.46
C THR A 75 -0.38 -11.92 -1.05
N ALA A 76 0.10 -13.15 -0.88
CA ALA A 76 1.39 -13.58 -1.42
C ALA A 76 1.42 -13.52 -2.96
N VAL A 77 0.36 -13.98 -3.62
CA VAL A 77 0.26 -13.96 -5.09
C VAL A 77 0.27 -12.54 -5.65
N LEU A 78 -0.57 -11.65 -5.12
CA LEU A 78 -0.65 -10.26 -5.59
C LEU A 78 0.65 -9.49 -5.29
N ALA A 79 1.23 -9.69 -4.10
CA ALA A 79 2.53 -9.12 -3.75
C ALA A 79 3.62 -9.56 -4.74
N GLY A 80 3.68 -10.87 -5.03
CA GLY A 80 4.64 -11.44 -5.98
C GLY A 80 4.50 -10.88 -7.39
N MET A 81 3.26 -10.77 -7.90
CA MET A 81 3.00 -10.21 -9.23
C MET A 81 3.40 -8.73 -9.36
N LEU A 82 3.29 -7.97 -8.27
CA LEU A 82 3.59 -6.53 -8.25
C LEU A 82 5.05 -6.23 -7.89
N GLY A 83 5.80 -7.21 -7.37
CA GLY A 83 7.14 -6.99 -6.79
C GLY A 83 7.09 -6.28 -5.43
N TYR A 84 6.01 -6.46 -4.68
CA TYR A 84 5.75 -5.81 -3.39
C TYR A 84 6.00 -6.81 -2.25
N ARG A 85 6.13 -6.28 -1.03
CA ARG A 85 5.97 -7.05 0.21
C ARG A 85 4.49 -7.07 0.57
N GLY A 86 3.95 -8.22 0.98
CA GLY A 86 2.55 -8.39 1.36
C GLY A 86 2.39 -8.91 2.78
N TYR A 87 1.40 -8.40 3.51
CA TYR A 87 1.10 -8.80 4.88
C TYR A 87 -0.41 -9.04 5.02
N HIS A 88 -0.80 -10.26 5.33
CA HIS A 88 -2.20 -10.63 5.55
C HIS A 88 -2.61 -10.34 7.00
N GLY A 89 -3.82 -9.81 7.17
CA GLY A 89 -4.48 -9.62 8.45
C GLY A 89 -5.86 -10.27 8.41
N ALA A 90 -5.97 -11.47 8.99
CA ALA A 90 -7.21 -12.21 9.06
C ALA A 90 -8.25 -11.46 9.91
N HIS A 91 -9.46 -11.30 9.39
CA HIS A 91 -10.61 -10.84 10.19
C HIS A 91 -11.31 -12.05 10.82
N ARG A 92 -11.47 -13.13 10.05
CA ARG A 92 -12.18 -14.34 10.47
C ARG A 92 -11.68 -15.57 9.71
N PRO A 93 -11.77 -16.77 10.33
CA PRO A 93 -11.75 -18.02 9.59
C PRO A 93 -12.91 -18.07 8.58
N TYR A 94 -12.63 -18.61 7.39
CA TYR A 94 -13.62 -18.74 6.32
C TYR A 94 -13.25 -19.85 5.34
N GLN A 95 -14.15 -20.83 5.14
CA GLN A 95 -13.99 -21.91 4.17
C GLN A 95 -12.61 -22.59 4.19
N GLY A 96 -12.20 -23.10 5.35
CA GLY A 96 -10.91 -23.79 5.54
C GLY A 96 -9.69 -22.86 5.64
N GLY A 97 -9.81 -21.60 5.21
CA GLY A 97 -8.76 -20.59 5.29
C GLY A 97 -9.18 -19.35 6.08
N GLU A 98 -8.70 -18.19 5.64
CA GLU A 98 -8.90 -16.89 6.29
C GLU A 98 -9.48 -15.87 5.31
N TYR A 99 -10.35 -15.00 5.82
CA TYR A 99 -10.87 -13.84 5.12
C TYR A 99 -10.49 -12.58 5.89
N GLY A 100 -9.98 -11.57 5.20
CA GLY A 100 -9.58 -10.33 5.87
C GLY A 100 -9.05 -9.25 4.95
N ASN A 101 -8.04 -8.56 5.45
CA ASN A 101 -7.37 -7.46 4.77
C ASN A 101 -5.94 -7.83 4.45
N ALA A 102 -5.30 -7.05 3.59
CA ALA A 102 -3.86 -7.11 3.39
C ALA A 102 -3.25 -5.72 3.21
N VAL A 103 -1.96 -5.61 3.49
CA VAL A 103 -1.15 -4.44 3.12
C VAL A 103 -0.07 -4.89 2.15
N LEU A 104 0.00 -4.24 0.99
CA LEU A 104 1.10 -4.38 0.04
C LEU A 104 1.95 -3.12 0.07
N THR A 105 3.28 -3.24 0.03
CA THR A 105 4.19 -2.09 -0.06
C THR A 105 5.44 -2.38 -0.86
N ARG A 106 5.90 -1.39 -1.64
CA ARG A 106 7.21 -1.42 -2.33
C ARG A 106 8.34 -0.88 -1.44
N LEU A 107 8.01 -0.28 -0.30
CA LEU A 107 8.95 0.37 0.60
C LEU A 107 9.61 -0.64 1.56
N PRO A 108 10.79 -0.32 2.12
CA PRO A 108 11.38 -1.09 3.21
C PRO A 108 10.42 -1.18 4.42
N VAL A 109 10.26 -2.38 4.97
CA VAL A 109 9.45 -2.61 6.18
C VAL A 109 10.38 -2.90 7.35
N LEU A 110 10.36 -2.01 8.35
CA LEU A 110 11.20 -2.14 9.54
C LEU A 110 10.61 -3.10 10.57
N ALA A 111 9.29 -3.15 10.67
CA ALA A 111 8.56 -4.07 11.53
C ALA A 111 7.13 -4.27 11.02
N SER A 112 6.55 -5.44 11.31
CA SER A 112 5.14 -5.75 11.05
C SER A 112 4.57 -6.58 12.19
N ARG A 113 3.34 -6.30 12.59
CA ARG A 113 2.59 -7.11 13.55
C ARG A 113 1.14 -7.22 13.08
N THR A 114 0.63 -8.45 13.07
CA THR A 114 -0.79 -8.75 12.88
C THR A 114 -1.37 -9.08 14.26
N HIS A 115 -2.55 -8.52 14.56
CA HIS A 115 -3.24 -8.66 15.85
C HIS A 115 -4.45 -9.57 15.72
#